data_AF-A0A4S8HC43-F1
#
_entry.id   AF-A0A4S8HC43-F1
#
_cell.length_a   1.000
_cell.length_b   1.000
_cell.length_c   1.000
_cell.angle_alpha   90.00
_cell.angle_beta   90.00
_cell.angle_gamma   90.00
#
_symmetry.space_group_name_H-M   'P 1'
#
loop_
_entity.id
_entity.type
_entity.pdbx_description
1 polymer ?
#
loop_
_entity_poly.entity_id
_entity_poly.type
_entity_poly.pdbx_seq_one_letter_code
_entity_poly.pdbx_strand_id
1 'polypeptide(L)'
;MIAKFQVEFVHTTKKEVHVFCKYLTTDINYHISENSYLGEFPVRWLHPPRATDKDGNLRYDLCMFALKNVDDKEKIKVNNIHELWDDYVDVIASFNLVSLGKMIAFLKCYPGKYEEEYILEDSSKKQWTLKKYLFVTGSVETYEKTKKEESENIFQYLIQPVGHEEKPEIGARLKIYRKQ
;
A
#
# COMPACT_ATOMS: atom_id res chain seq x y z
N MET A 1 0.54 -8.54 8.11
CA MET A 1 -0.85 -8.18 8.45
C MET A 1 -1.01 -6.68 8.26
N ILE A 2 -2.20 -6.20 7.91
CA ILE A 2 -2.45 -4.81 7.52
C ILE A 2 -3.37 -4.18 8.56
N ALA A 3 -3.04 -2.97 9.02
CA ALA A 3 -3.81 -2.27 10.02
C ALA A 3 -5.10 -1.73 9.40
N LYS A 4 -6.25 -2.09 9.97
CA LYS A 4 -7.57 -1.64 9.49
C LYS A 4 -8.13 -0.56 10.39
N PHE A 5 -8.72 0.45 9.75
CA PHE A 5 -9.22 1.66 10.37
C PHE A 5 -10.61 1.97 9.81
N GLN A 6 -11.60 2.13 10.69
CA GLN A 6 -12.94 2.57 10.30
C GLN A 6 -13.07 4.07 10.52
N VAL A 7 -13.45 4.83 9.50
CA VAL A 7 -13.67 6.28 9.61
C VAL A 7 -14.86 6.55 10.53
N GLU A 8 -14.65 7.30 11.61
CA GLU A 8 -15.73 7.81 12.47
C GLU A 8 -16.14 9.23 12.07
N PHE A 9 -15.17 10.10 11.79
CA PHE A 9 -15.45 11.46 11.32
C PHE A 9 -14.26 12.12 10.62
N VAL A 10 -14.55 13.20 9.90
CA VAL A 10 -13.54 14.05 9.26
C VAL A 10 -13.68 15.46 9.83
N HIS A 11 -12.57 16.06 10.24
CA HIS A 11 -12.50 17.41 10.76
C HIS A 11 -11.52 18.23 9.93
N THR A 12 -11.78 19.53 9.76
CA THR A 12 -10.87 20.43 9.05
C THR A 12 -10.46 21.56 9.99
N THR A 13 -9.16 21.67 10.24
CA THR A 13 -8.60 22.78 11.03
C THR A 13 -7.77 23.67 10.11
N LYS A 14 -8.25 24.88 9.83
CA LYS A 14 -7.60 25.86 8.94
C LYS A 14 -7.31 25.28 7.55
N LYS A 15 -6.08 24.79 7.34
CA LYS A 15 -5.56 24.25 6.07
C LYS A 15 -5.29 22.74 6.13
N GLU A 16 -5.63 22.09 7.23
CA GLU A 16 -5.40 20.65 7.41
C GLU A 16 -6.72 19.91 7.53
N VAL A 17 -6.77 18.72 6.93
CA VAL A 17 -7.88 17.79 7.06
C VAL A 17 -7.41 16.62 7.91
N HIS A 18 -8.15 16.36 8.98
CA HIS A 18 -7.92 15.26 9.92
C HIS A 18 -9.03 14.22 9.78
N VAL A 19 -8.64 12.96 9.66
CA VAL A 19 -9.55 11.82 9.57
C VAL A 19 -9.41 11.03 10.85
N PHE A 20 -10.50 10.92 11.59
CA PHE A 20 -10.55 10.18 12.84
C PHE A 20 -11.08 8.79 12.56
N CYS A 21 -10.30 7.79 12.95
CA CYS A 21 -10.59 6.41 12.66
C CYS A 21 -10.51 5.54 13.89
N LYS A 22 -11.50 4.68 14.06
CA LYS A 22 -11.46 3.57 15.00
C LYS A 22 -10.54 2.48 14.47
N TYR A 23 -9.57 2.10 15.27
CA TYR A 23 -8.65 1.01 15.00
C TYR A 23 -9.37 -0.34 15.16
N LEU A 24 -9.28 -1.20 14.16
CA LEU A 24 -9.99 -2.49 14.12
C LEU A 24 -9.09 -3.72 14.32
N THR A 25 -7.78 -3.62 14.04
CA THR A 25 -6.84 -4.76 14.10
C THR A 25 -5.81 -4.51 15.19
N THR A 26 -5.76 -5.27 16.29
CA THR A 26 -4.99 -4.90 17.49
C THR A 26 -3.47 -5.14 17.46
N ASP A 27 -2.94 -5.93 16.52
CA ASP A 27 -1.60 -6.52 16.65
C ASP A 27 -0.59 -6.09 15.58
N ILE A 28 -0.49 -4.79 15.26
CA ILE A 28 0.49 -4.31 14.27
C ILE A 28 1.14 -3.00 14.73
N ASN A 29 2.45 -3.03 14.97
CA ASN A 29 3.26 -1.82 15.05
C ASN A 29 3.36 -1.21 13.65
N TYR A 30 2.76 -0.04 13.45
CA TYR A 30 2.89 0.74 12.21
C TYR A 30 3.73 1.99 12.44
N HIS A 31 4.52 2.34 11.43
CA HIS A 31 5.27 3.58 11.37
C HIS A 31 4.75 4.38 10.15
N ILE A 32 4.40 5.64 10.34
CA ILE A 32 4.04 6.53 9.23
C ILE A 32 5.33 7.07 8.64
N SER A 33 5.54 6.79 7.36
CA SER A 33 6.58 7.41 6.54
C SER A 33 6.00 8.59 5.77
N GLU A 34 6.86 9.31 5.05
CA GLU A 34 6.39 10.31 4.11
C GLU A 34 5.47 9.73 3.03
N ASN A 35 5.43 8.41 2.80
CA ASN A 35 4.62 7.82 1.74
C ASN A 35 3.59 6.81 2.26
N SER A 36 3.09 7.01 3.47
CA SER A 36 1.99 6.19 3.98
C SER A 36 0.62 6.65 3.46
N TYR A 37 -0.31 5.70 3.38
CA TYR A 37 -1.66 5.89 2.86
C TYR A 37 -2.71 5.27 3.78
N LEU A 38 -3.78 6.01 4.06
CA LEU A 38 -5.02 5.47 4.62
C LEU A 38 -5.95 5.08 3.46
N GLY A 39 -5.97 3.81 3.09
CA GLY A 39 -6.60 3.35 1.86
C GLY A 39 -5.83 3.88 0.66
N GLU A 40 -6.49 4.72 -0.14
CA GLU A 40 -5.87 5.44 -1.26
C GLU A 40 -5.41 6.86 -0.89
N PHE A 41 -5.70 7.32 0.33
CA PHE A 41 -5.48 8.71 0.73
C PHE A 41 -4.09 8.89 1.35
N PRO A 42 -3.21 9.71 0.74
CA PRO A 42 -1.88 9.94 1.29
C PRO A 42 -1.96 10.69 2.61
N VAL A 43 -1.26 10.19 3.63
CA VAL A 43 -1.23 10.78 4.98
C VAL A 43 0.13 11.40 5.29
N ARG A 44 0.12 12.47 6.09
CA ARG A 44 1.32 13.20 6.52
C ARG A 44 1.86 12.65 7.83
N TRP A 45 0.97 12.39 8.78
CA TRP A 45 1.29 11.85 10.09
C TRP A 45 0.04 11.22 10.71
N LEU A 46 0.27 10.47 11.77
CA LEU A 46 -0.77 9.85 12.60
C LEU A 46 -0.53 10.23 14.05
N HIS A 47 -1.59 10.61 14.75
CA HIS A 47 -1.58 10.70 16.19
C HIS A 47 -2.18 9.44 16.81
N PRO A 48 -1.48 8.82 17.78
CA PRO A 48 -1.97 7.63 18.45
C PRO A 48 -3.25 7.93 19.23
N PRO A 49 -4.02 6.89 19.58
CA PRO A 49 -5.33 7.07 20.17
C PRO A 49 -5.36 7.89 21.45
N ARG A 50 -6.04 9.04 21.39
CA ARG A 50 -6.27 9.93 22.53
C ARG A 50 -7.55 10.74 22.33
N ALA A 51 -8.69 10.15 22.70
CA ALA A 51 -9.96 10.85 22.76
C ALA A 51 -10.77 10.36 23.96
N THR A 52 -11.88 11.02 24.27
CA THR A 52 -12.90 10.53 25.20
C THR A 52 -14.21 10.28 24.46
N ASP A 53 -14.98 9.30 24.90
CA ASP A 53 -16.36 9.13 24.45
C ASP A 53 -17.30 10.17 25.10
N LYS A 54 -18.59 10.08 24.78
CA LYS A 54 -19.64 10.96 25.30
C LYS A 54 -19.84 10.86 26.82
N ASP A 55 -19.39 9.77 27.43
CA ASP A 55 -19.51 9.47 28.86
C ASP A 55 -18.20 9.80 29.61
N GLY A 56 -17.19 10.31 28.89
CA GLY A 56 -15.88 10.69 29.44
C GLY A 56 -14.86 9.56 29.52
N ASN A 57 -15.17 8.36 29.01
CA ASN A 57 -14.22 7.25 29.01
C ASN A 57 -13.17 7.43 27.93
N LEU A 58 -11.93 7.03 28.22
CA LEU A 58 -10.82 7.10 27.26
C LEU A 58 -11.02 6.13 26.09
N ARG A 59 -10.92 6.67 24.88
CA ARG A 59 -10.94 5.95 23.60
C ARG A 59 -9.50 5.68 23.15
N TYR A 60 -8.97 4.53 23.56
CA TYR A 60 -7.65 4.02 23.14
C TYR A 60 -7.64 3.38 21.75
N ASP A 61 -8.78 3.37 21.07
CA ASP A 61 -8.97 2.84 19.74
C ASP A 61 -9.08 3.93 18.66
N LEU A 62 -9.25 5.20 19.02
CA LEU A 62 -9.50 6.28 18.06
C LEU A 62 -8.21 7.01 17.63
N CYS A 63 -7.68 6.66 16.46
CA CYS A 63 -6.55 7.32 15.82
C CYS A 63 -6.95 8.58 15.04
N MET A 64 -6.02 9.52 14.86
CA MET A 64 -6.20 10.69 14.00
C MET A 64 -5.12 10.75 12.90
N PHE A 65 -5.53 10.75 11.64
CA PHE A 65 -4.66 10.87 10.47
C PHE A 65 -4.76 12.27 9.87
N ALA A 66 -3.63 12.90 9.54
CA ALA A 66 -3.64 14.13 8.73
C ALA A 66 -3.45 13.79 7.25
N LEU A 67 -4.34 14.26 6.38
CA LEU A 67 -4.21 14.09 4.94
C LEU A 67 -3.12 15.01 4.38
N LYS A 68 -2.41 14.54 3.36
CA LYS A 68 -1.52 15.41 2.57
C LYS A 68 -2.31 16.33 1.65
N ASN A 69 -3.37 15.81 1.03
CA ASN A 69 -4.22 16.52 0.09
C ASN A 69 -5.57 16.84 0.74
N VAL A 70 -5.89 18.13 0.81
CA VAL A 70 -7.11 18.62 1.46
C VAL A 70 -8.38 18.31 0.67
N ASP A 71 -8.26 18.15 -0.65
CA ASP A 71 -9.41 17.92 -1.53
C ASP A 71 -9.94 16.49 -1.42
N ASP A 72 -9.15 15.56 -0.87
CA ASP A 72 -9.57 14.17 -0.66
C ASP A 72 -10.64 14.02 0.42
N LYS A 73 -10.90 15.06 1.23
CA LYS A 73 -11.91 15.04 2.29
C LYS A 73 -13.31 14.64 1.80
N GLU A 74 -13.67 15.06 0.58
CA GLU A 74 -15.01 14.80 -0.01
C GLU A 74 -15.16 13.34 -0.47
N LYS A 75 -14.06 12.62 -0.65
CA LYS A 75 -14.04 11.22 -1.08
C LYS A 75 -14.15 10.26 0.12
N ILE A 76 -13.82 10.73 1.32
CA ILE A 76 -13.80 9.94 2.54
C ILE A 76 -15.21 9.90 3.14
N LYS A 77 -15.75 8.69 3.28
CA LYS A 77 -17.08 8.48 3.85
C LYS A 77 -16.98 7.91 5.26
N VAL A 78 -17.81 8.44 6.16
CA VAL A 78 -18.00 7.88 7.50
C VAL A 78 -18.41 6.41 7.39
N ASN A 79 -17.91 5.59 8.30
CA ASN A 79 -18.03 4.13 8.37
C ASN A 79 -17.23 3.34 7.32
N ASN A 80 -16.56 3.98 6.35
CA ASN A 80 -15.66 3.25 5.46
C ASN A 80 -14.51 2.64 6.24
N ILE A 81 -14.12 1.44 5.84
CA ILE A 81 -12.93 0.77 6.35
C ILE A 81 -11.81 1.00 5.36
N HIS A 82 -10.72 1.59 5.85
CA HIS A 82 -9.49 1.78 5.12
C HIS A 82 -8.38 0.99 5.78
N GLU A 83 -7.50 0.47 4.95
CA GLU A 83 -6.30 -0.21 5.36
C GLU A 83 -5.14 0.79 5.35
N LEU A 84 -4.29 0.79 6.38
CA LEU A 84 -3.09 1.60 6.42
C LEU A 84 -1.97 0.83 5.73
N TRP A 85 -1.40 1.45 4.71
CA TRP A 85 -0.29 0.91 3.94
C TRP A 85 0.88 1.88 3.98
N ASP A 86 2.07 1.32 3.85
CA ASP A 86 3.29 2.08 3.61
C ASP A 86 3.82 1.69 2.23
N ASP A 87 4.90 2.33 1.77
CA ASP A 87 5.54 2.10 0.47
C ASP A 87 6.17 0.70 0.38
N TYR A 88 5.33 -0.34 0.35
CA TYR A 88 5.77 -1.71 0.17
C TYR A 88 4.87 -2.46 -0.80
N VAL A 89 5.50 -3.42 -1.47
CA VAL A 89 4.81 -4.46 -2.23
C VAL A 89 5.11 -5.81 -1.61
N ASP A 90 4.11 -6.69 -1.60
CA ASP A 90 4.31 -8.09 -1.20
C ASP A 90 4.52 -8.95 -2.45
N VAL A 91 5.57 -9.77 -2.46
CA VAL A 91 5.91 -10.64 -3.59
C VAL A 91 5.06 -11.91 -3.53
N ILE A 92 4.08 -12.02 -4.41
CA ILE A 92 3.19 -13.19 -4.49
C ILE A 92 3.84 -14.33 -5.27
N ALA A 93 4.53 -14.01 -6.36
CA ALA A 93 5.30 -14.95 -7.14
C ALA A 93 6.42 -14.23 -7.89
N SER A 94 7.50 -14.94 -8.22
CA SER A 94 8.60 -14.40 -9.02
C SER A 94 9.27 -15.47 -9.87
N PHE A 95 9.61 -15.12 -11.11
CA PHE A 95 10.14 -16.01 -12.13
C PHE A 95 11.30 -15.37 -12.90
N ASN A 96 12.35 -16.15 -13.15
CA ASN A 96 13.44 -15.74 -14.02
C ASN A 96 13.06 -15.97 -15.49
N LEU A 97 13.23 -14.94 -16.32
CA LEU A 97 13.25 -15.10 -17.76
C LEU A 97 14.71 -15.26 -18.19
N VAL A 98 15.20 -16.50 -18.07
CA VAL A 98 16.61 -16.88 -18.21
C VAL A 98 17.25 -16.37 -19.52
N SER A 99 16.47 -16.25 -20.60
CA SER A 99 16.96 -15.79 -21.90
C SER A 99 17.16 -14.26 -22.03
N LEU A 100 16.68 -13.45 -21.09
CA LEU A 100 16.61 -11.98 -21.25
C LEU A 100 17.23 -11.19 -20.10
N GLY A 101 17.77 -11.84 -19.06
CA GLY A 101 18.27 -11.14 -17.86
C GLY A 101 17.18 -10.32 -17.15
N LYS A 102 15.91 -10.69 -17.38
CA LYS A 102 14.71 -10.03 -16.87
C LYS A 102 13.95 -10.99 -15.96
N MET A 103 13.10 -10.44 -15.12
CA MET A 103 12.29 -11.21 -14.20
C MET A 103 10.84 -10.76 -14.29
N ILE A 104 9.94 -11.69 -14.02
CA ILE A 104 8.52 -11.39 -13.82
C ILE A 104 8.24 -11.54 -12.34
N ALA A 105 7.54 -10.57 -11.75
CA ALA A 105 7.00 -10.69 -10.40
C ALA A 105 5.50 -10.38 -10.40
N PHE A 106 4.77 -11.16 -9.61
CA PHE A 106 3.40 -10.86 -9.22
C PHE A 106 3.50 -10.15 -7.89
N LEU A 107 3.13 -8.88 -7.89
CA LEU A 107 3.27 -8.00 -6.74
C LEU A 107 1.88 -7.61 -6.28
N LYS A 108 1.64 -7.78 -4.98
CA LYS A 108 0.49 -7.16 -4.34
C LYS A 108 0.85 -5.73 -4.00
N CYS A 109 0.15 -4.80 -4.61
CA CYS A 109 0.49 -3.38 -4.60
C CYS A 109 -0.56 -2.57 -3.85
N TYR A 110 -0.11 -1.61 -3.04
CA TYR A 110 -0.99 -0.74 -2.27
C TYR A 110 -0.61 0.71 -2.58
N PRO A 111 -1.53 1.56 -3.09
CA PRO A 111 -2.99 1.37 -3.18
C PRO A 111 -3.48 0.60 -4.41
N GLY A 112 -2.61 0.29 -5.36
CA GLY A 112 -2.98 -0.36 -6.61
C GLY A 112 -1.82 -0.39 -7.60
N LYS A 113 -2.15 -0.36 -8.89
CA LYS A 113 -1.19 -0.49 -10.00
C LYS A 113 -0.18 0.67 -10.07
N TYR A 114 1.08 0.35 -10.35
CA TYR A 114 2.16 1.32 -10.62
C TYR A 114 2.40 1.45 -12.13
N GLU A 115 2.38 2.68 -12.64
CA GLU A 115 2.52 2.96 -14.08
C GLU A 115 3.91 3.49 -14.49
N GLU A 116 4.72 3.92 -13.52
CA GLU A 116 6.06 4.48 -13.72
C GLU A 116 7.17 3.47 -13.34
N GLU A 117 8.44 3.83 -13.55
CA GLU A 117 9.56 3.04 -13.01
C GLU A 117 9.76 3.32 -11.52
N TYR A 118 9.90 2.25 -10.74
CA TYR A 118 10.19 2.32 -9.31
C TYR A 118 11.40 1.44 -8.98
N ILE A 119 12.03 1.67 -7.83
CA ILE A 119 13.02 0.77 -7.24
C ILE A 119 12.34 0.00 -6.11
N LEU A 120 12.47 -1.32 -6.13
CA LEU A 120 12.07 -2.23 -5.08
C LEU A 120 13.32 -2.63 -4.29
N GLU A 121 13.29 -2.56 -2.96
CA GLU A 121 14.41 -2.91 -2.09
C GLU A 121 13.99 -3.90 -1.02
N ASP A 122 14.77 -4.96 -0.81
CA ASP A 122 14.57 -5.88 0.30
C ASP A 122 15.31 -5.45 1.59
N SER A 123 15.12 -6.21 2.66
CA SER A 123 15.79 -5.98 3.94
C SER A 123 17.32 -6.14 3.89
N SER A 124 17.83 -6.83 2.87
CA SER A 124 19.27 -7.06 2.63
C SER A 124 19.89 -6.02 1.68
N LYS A 125 19.14 -4.97 1.31
CA LYS A 125 19.55 -3.91 0.38
C LYS A 125 19.73 -4.37 -1.08
N LYS A 126 19.21 -5.54 -1.46
CA LYS A 126 19.10 -5.94 -2.86
C LYS A 126 17.99 -5.14 -3.52
N GLN A 127 18.19 -4.77 -4.78
CA GLN A 127 17.32 -3.84 -5.48
C GLN A 127 16.88 -4.37 -6.83
N TRP A 128 15.62 -4.13 -7.17
CA TRP A 128 15.05 -4.39 -8.49
C TRP A 128 14.41 -3.14 -9.04
N THR A 129 14.70 -2.81 -10.29
CA THR A 129 13.92 -1.81 -11.01
C THR A 129 12.61 -2.44 -11.47
N LEU A 130 11.48 -1.92 -10.98
CA LEU A 130 10.15 -2.17 -11.53
C LEU A 130 10.03 -1.41 -12.84
N LYS A 131 9.95 -2.14 -13.96
CA LYS A 131 10.04 -1.56 -15.31
C LYS A 131 8.69 -1.26 -15.93
N LYS A 132 7.83 -2.28 -15.97
CA LYS A 132 6.59 -2.20 -16.73
C LYS A 132 5.57 -3.19 -16.19
N TYR A 133 4.34 -2.73 -16.04
CA TYR A 133 3.19 -3.62 -15.91
C TYR A 133 3.02 -4.47 -17.18
N LEU A 134 2.80 -5.77 -16.99
CA LEU A 134 2.56 -6.72 -18.07
C LEU A 134 1.05 -6.94 -18.19
N PHE A 135 0.48 -6.44 -19.29
CA PHE A 135 -0.88 -6.79 -19.68
C PHE A 135 -0.86 -8.18 -20.34
N VAL A 136 -1.55 -9.14 -19.74
CA VAL A 136 -1.62 -10.51 -20.25
C VAL A 136 -2.90 -10.69 -21.06
N THR A 137 -2.75 -11.07 -22.33
CA THR A 137 -3.85 -11.53 -23.18
C THR A 137 -3.87 -13.07 -23.19
N GLY A 138 -5.05 -13.67 -23.25
CA GLY A 138 -5.18 -15.12 -23.19
C GLY A 138 -6.61 -15.62 -23.39
N SER A 139 -6.85 -16.86 -22.95
CA SER A 139 -8.18 -17.46 -22.91
C SER A 139 -9.14 -16.70 -21.99
N VAL A 140 -10.44 -16.98 -22.07
CA VAL A 140 -11.45 -16.46 -21.13
C VAL A 140 -11.07 -16.79 -19.68
N GLU A 141 -10.58 -18.00 -19.42
CA GLU A 141 -10.07 -18.41 -18.11
C GLU A 141 -8.89 -17.54 -17.64
N THR A 142 -7.96 -17.23 -18.56
CA THR A 142 -6.83 -16.32 -18.26
C THR A 142 -7.35 -14.94 -17.88
N TYR A 143 -8.33 -14.43 -18.61
CA TYR A 143 -8.96 -13.14 -18.33
C TYR A 143 -9.65 -13.10 -16.97
N GLU A 144 -10.43 -14.12 -16.63
CA GLU A 144 -11.12 -14.22 -15.33
C GLU A 144 -10.13 -14.29 -14.18
N LYS A 145 -9.04 -15.05 -14.34
CA LYS A 145 -7.95 -15.11 -13.37
C LYS A 145 -7.30 -13.75 -13.16
N THR A 146 -6.88 -13.08 -14.25
CA THR A 146 -6.27 -11.74 -14.17
C THR A 146 -7.21 -10.75 -13.49
N LYS A 147 -8.51 -10.76 -13.85
CA LYS A 147 -9.51 -9.89 -13.20
C LYS A 147 -9.63 -10.14 -11.71
N LYS A 148 -9.60 -11.41 -11.30
CA LYS A 148 -9.63 -11.76 -9.88
C LYS A 148 -8.37 -11.25 -9.16
N GLU A 149 -7.19 -11.50 -9.71
CA GLU A 149 -5.91 -11.01 -9.17
C GLU A 149 -5.90 -9.48 -9.05
N GLU A 150 -6.32 -8.76 -10.09
CA GLU A 150 -6.39 -7.29 -10.06
C GLU A 150 -7.41 -6.76 -9.04
N SER A 151 -8.54 -7.46 -8.83
CA SER A 151 -9.50 -7.10 -7.77
C SER A 151 -8.93 -7.27 -6.35
N GLU A 152 -7.88 -8.08 -6.22
CA GLU A 152 -7.11 -8.28 -4.99
C GLU A 152 -5.82 -7.44 -4.95
N ASN A 153 -5.67 -6.47 -5.88
CA ASN A 153 -4.50 -5.62 -6.08
C ASN A 153 -3.20 -6.38 -6.39
N ILE A 154 -3.30 -7.54 -7.02
CA ILE A 154 -2.15 -8.32 -7.49
C ILE A 154 -1.94 -8.02 -8.97
N PHE A 155 -0.75 -7.54 -9.30
CA PHE A 155 -0.40 -7.15 -10.67
C PHE A 155 0.92 -7.78 -11.09
N GLN A 156 1.02 -8.09 -12.38
CA GLN A 156 2.22 -8.66 -12.97
C GLN A 156 3.14 -7.57 -13.50
N TYR A 157 4.41 -7.60 -13.10
CA TYR A 157 5.43 -6.66 -13.54
C TYR A 157 6.65 -7.35 -14.13
N LEU A 158 7.22 -6.70 -15.14
CA LEU A 158 8.61 -6.90 -15.52
C LEU A 158 9.49 -6.15 -14.52
N ILE A 159 10.43 -6.86 -13.90
CA ILE A 159 11.43 -6.29 -13.02
C ILE A 159 12.84 -6.67 -13.49
N GLN A 160 13.83 -5.88 -13.11
CA GLN A 160 15.23 -6.10 -13.46
C GLN A 160 16.11 -5.95 -12.21
N PRO A 161 16.96 -6.92 -11.87
CA PRO A 161 17.82 -6.80 -10.71
C PRO A 161 18.92 -5.75 -10.92
N VAL A 162 19.38 -5.13 -9.85
CA VAL A 162 20.39 -4.06 -9.86
C VAL A 162 21.65 -4.58 -9.16
N GLY A 163 22.68 -4.89 -9.94
CA GLY A 163 23.97 -5.36 -9.41
C GLY A 163 23.97 -6.80 -8.87
N HIS A 164 22.92 -7.59 -9.16
CA HIS A 164 22.83 -9.02 -8.85
C HIS A 164 21.93 -9.76 -9.87
N GLU A 165 21.78 -11.07 -9.74
CA GLU A 165 20.97 -11.91 -10.65
C GLU A 165 19.77 -12.59 -9.95
N GLU A 166 19.63 -12.37 -8.64
CA GLU A 166 18.59 -13.01 -7.84
C GLU A 166 17.21 -12.37 -8.06
N LYS A 167 16.17 -13.20 -8.13
CA LYS A 167 14.77 -12.76 -8.08
C LYS A 167 14.35 -12.48 -6.64
N PRO A 168 13.36 -11.60 -6.40
CA PRO A 168 12.87 -11.41 -5.04
C PRO A 168 12.19 -12.69 -4.55
N GLU A 169 12.36 -13.00 -3.27
CA GLU A 169 11.78 -14.20 -2.66
C GLU A 169 10.25 -14.13 -2.59
N ILE A 170 9.59 -15.29 -2.71
CA ILE A 170 8.14 -15.37 -2.56
C ILE A 170 7.80 -15.12 -1.08
N GLY A 171 6.82 -14.24 -0.84
CA GLY A 171 6.47 -13.77 0.50
C GLY A 171 7.36 -12.64 1.02
N ALA A 172 8.39 -12.23 0.28
CA ALA A 172 9.18 -11.05 0.64
C ALA A 172 8.33 -9.78 0.55
N ARG A 173 8.64 -8.84 1.45
CA ARG A 173 8.09 -7.49 1.44
C ARG A 173 9.18 -6.52 0.99
N LEU A 174 8.94 -5.84 -0.12
CA LEU A 174 9.93 -4.95 -0.74
C LEU A 174 9.49 -3.50 -0.58
N LYS A 175 10.39 -2.65 -0.12
CA LYS A 175 10.15 -1.21 -0.05
C LYS A 175 10.19 -0.63 -1.45
N ILE A 176 9.26 0.25 -1.80
CA ILE A 176 9.18 0.87 -3.10
C ILE A 176 9.62 2.33 -3.05
N TYR A 177 10.38 2.77 -4.05
CA TYR A 177 10.85 4.15 -4.19
C TYR A 177 10.62 4.63 -5.61
N ARG A 178 10.22 5.90 -5.79
CA ARG A 178 10.23 6.52 -7.13
C ARG A 178 11.65 6.63 -7.63
N LYS A 179 11.87 6.23 -8.88
CA LYS A 179 13.14 6.46 -9.56
C LYS A 179 13.22 7.93 -9.96
N GLN A 180 14.20 8.65 -9.41
CA GLN A 180 14.49 10.05 -9.75
C GLN A 180 15.07 10.18 -11.16
#